data_AF-A0A382W0P9-F1
#
_entry.id   AF-A0A382W0P9-F1
#
_cell.length_a   1.000
_cell.length_b   1.000
_cell.length_c   1.000
_cell.angle_alpha   90.00
_cell.angle_beta   90.00
_cell.angle_gamma   90.00
#
_symmetry.space_group_name_H-M   'P 1'
#
loop_
_entity.id
_entity.type
_entity.pdbx_description
1 polymer ?
#
loop_
_entity_poly.entity_id
_entity_poly.type
_entity_poly.pdbx_seq_one_letter_code
_entity_poly.pdbx_strand_id
1 'polypeptide(L)'
;MEQNRRMIDWLDPDYTGTLVIDGTYVEVTGLPGDINSDETVNILDIIQLANMILSGEYADNADLNGDGNLNILDIVAIVNIILDN
;
A
#
# COMPACT_ATOMS: atom_id res chain seq x y z
N MET A 1 12.46 -3.45 -24.01
CA MET A 1 11.29 -4.20 -24.51
C MET A 1 10.36 -4.35 -23.31
N GLU A 2 9.42 -3.43 -23.14
CA GLU A 2 8.49 -3.44 -22.01
C GLU A 2 7.61 -4.69 -22.09
N GLN A 3 7.82 -5.61 -21.16
CA GLN A 3 6.93 -6.76 -21.01
C GLN A 3 5.62 -6.26 -20.36
N ASN A 4 4.54 -6.31 -21.13
CA ASN A 4 3.16 -6.48 -20.64
C ASN A 4 2.56 -5.45 -19.67
N ARG A 5 2.66 -4.14 -19.94
CA ARG A 5 1.82 -3.12 -19.24
C ARG A 5 0.36 -3.02 -19.71
N ARG A 6 -0.06 -3.74 -20.76
CA ARG A 6 -1.37 -3.54 -21.42
C ARG A 6 -2.62 -3.94 -20.63
N MET A 7 -2.48 -4.75 -19.58
CA MET A 7 -3.63 -5.32 -18.88
C MET A 7 -4.19 -4.37 -17.80
N ILE A 8 -3.33 -3.68 -17.06
CA ILE A 8 -3.78 -2.64 -16.11
C ILE A 8 -4.40 -1.45 -16.86
N ASP A 9 -3.78 -1.02 -17.96
CA ASP A 9 -4.28 0.08 -18.80
C ASP A 9 -5.66 -0.21 -19.41
N TRP A 10 -6.04 -1.49 -19.56
CA TRP A 10 -7.36 -1.88 -20.06
C TRP A 10 -8.38 -2.03 -18.93
N LEU A 11 -7.96 -2.54 -17.77
CA LEU A 11 -8.86 -2.81 -16.66
C LEU A 11 -9.12 -1.57 -15.78
N ASP A 12 -8.20 -0.61 -15.75
CA ASP A 12 -8.30 0.66 -15.02
C ASP A 12 -7.64 1.80 -15.81
N PRO A 13 -8.29 2.26 -16.90
CA PRO A 13 -7.71 3.28 -17.80
C PRO A 13 -7.50 4.63 -17.11
N ASP A 14 -8.23 4.88 -16.02
CA ASP A 14 -8.18 6.13 -15.26
C ASP A 14 -7.31 6.02 -14.00
N TYR A 15 -6.64 4.87 -13.78
CA TYR A 15 -5.76 4.61 -12.63
C TYR A 15 -6.43 4.92 -11.27
N THR A 16 -7.70 4.53 -11.15
CA THR A 16 -8.53 4.72 -9.96
C THR A 16 -8.29 3.69 -8.86
N GLY A 17 -7.56 2.60 -9.14
CA GLY A 17 -7.42 1.44 -8.25
C GLY A 17 -8.59 0.47 -8.33
N THR A 18 -9.57 0.74 -9.19
CA THR A 18 -10.74 -0.11 -9.41
C THR A 18 -10.62 -0.81 -10.77
N LEU A 19 -10.52 -2.14 -10.76
CA LEU A 19 -10.45 -2.93 -11.99
C LEU A 19 -11.85 -3.27 -12.51
N VAL A 20 -12.05 -3.16 -13.82
CA VAL A 20 -13.28 -3.62 -14.50
C VAL A 20 -13.07 -5.03 -15.05
N ILE A 21 -13.54 -6.04 -14.33
CA ILE A 21 -13.43 -7.45 -14.73
C ILE A 21 -14.83 -7.98 -15.05
N ASP A 22 -15.07 -8.33 -16.32
CA ASP A 22 -16.35 -8.86 -16.80
C ASP A 22 -17.57 -7.97 -16.46
N GLY A 23 -17.40 -6.65 -16.58
CA GLY A 23 -18.44 -5.66 -16.26
C GLY A 23 -18.68 -5.45 -14.76
N THR A 24 -17.89 -6.07 -13.90
CA THR A 24 -17.91 -5.85 -12.44
C THR A 24 -16.73 -4.98 -12.04
N TYR A 25 -17.01 -3.96 -11.22
CA TYR A 25 -15.98 -3.14 -10.58
C TYR A 25 -15.46 -3.89 -9.34
N VAL A 26 -14.17 -4.21 -9.34
CA VAL A 26 -13.47 -4.81 -8.21
C VAL A 26 -12.50 -3.77 -7.67
N GLU A 27 -12.76 -3.29 -6.47
CA GLU A 27 -11.76 -2.51 -5.74
C GLU A 27 -10.63 -3.45 -5.33
N VAL A 28 -9.42 -3.18 -5.84
CA VAL A 28 -8.21 -3.85 -5.37
C VAL A 28 -7.60 -2.95 -4.30
N THR A 29 -8.28 -2.88 -3.15
CA THR A 29 -7.72 -2.19 -1.98
C THR A 29 -6.74 -3.14 -1.31
N GLY A 30 -5.47 -2.75 -1.24
CA GLY A 30 -4.53 -3.40 -0.32
C GLY A 30 -5.05 -3.32 1.11
N LEU A 31 -4.71 -4.30 1.94
CA LEU A 31 -5.04 -4.28 3.35
C LEU A 31 -4.34 -3.06 4.00
N PRO A 32 -5.06 -2.09 4.61
CA PRO A 32 -4.41 -0.92 5.19
C PRO A 32 -3.39 -1.34 6.26
N GLY A 33 -2.15 -0.87 6.12
CA GLY A 33 -1.04 -1.25 6.99
C GLY A 33 -0.26 -2.50 6.55
N ASP A 34 -0.66 -3.20 5.49
CA ASP A 34 0.12 -4.29 4.87
C ASP A 34 1.19 -3.68 3.95
N ILE A 35 2.33 -3.36 4.56
CA ILE A 35 3.45 -2.67 3.90
C ILE A 35 4.25 -3.68 3.06
N ASN A 36 4.36 -4.92 3.53
CA ASN A 36 5.16 -5.95 2.89
C ASN A 36 4.38 -6.80 1.86
N SER A 37 3.08 -6.55 1.70
CA SER A 37 2.17 -7.24 0.78
C SER A 37 2.07 -8.75 1.04
N ASP A 38 2.06 -9.15 2.32
CA ASP A 38 1.90 -10.55 2.74
C ASP A 38 0.47 -10.91 3.19
N GLU A 39 -0.47 -9.98 3.01
CA GLU A 39 -1.89 -10.10 3.38
C GLU A 39 -2.14 -10.13 4.89
N THR A 40 -1.14 -9.80 5.72
CA THR A 40 -1.28 -9.68 7.17
C THR A 40 -0.70 -8.36 7.67
N VAL A 41 -1.29 -7.78 8.72
CA VAL A 41 -0.75 -6.59 9.36
C VAL A 41 -0.16 -6.98 10.71
N ASN A 42 1.17 -6.96 10.81
CA ASN A 42 1.88 -7.36 12.01
C ASN A 42 3.23 -6.64 12.15
N ILE A 43 4.10 -7.14 13.03
CA ILE A 43 5.41 -6.53 13.32
C ILE A 43 6.34 -6.50 12.09
N LEU A 44 6.14 -7.37 11.09
CA LEU A 44 6.93 -7.40 9.87
C LEU A 44 6.70 -6.15 9.01
N ASP A 45 5.48 -5.61 8.98
CA ASP A 45 5.17 -4.35 8.30
C ASP A 45 5.88 -3.17 8.96
N ILE A 46 5.94 -3.15 10.29
CA ILE A 46 6.70 -2.15 11.05
C ILE A 46 8.18 -2.22 10.70
N ILE A 47 8.74 -3.42 10.58
CA ILE A 47 10.15 -3.61 10.21
C ILE A 47 10.40 -3.07 8.80
N GLN A 48 9.51 -3.38 7.84
CA GLN A 48 9.62 -2.88 6.48
C GLN A 48 9.52 -1.34 6.44
N LEU A 49 8.54 -0.77 7.15
CA LEU A 49 8.36 0.68 7.26
C LEU A 49 9.57 1.39 7.88
N ALA A 50 10.14 0.82 8.96
CA ALA A 50 11.34 1.35 9.59
C ALA A 50 12.55 1.33 8.63
N ASN A 51 12.70 0.27 7.84
CA ASN A 51 13.76 0.19 6.82
C ASN A 51 13.59 1.26 5.75
N MET A 52 12.36 1.51 5.29
CA MET A 52 12.04 2.56 4.31
C MET A 52 12.37 3.95 4.83
N ILE A 53 12.01 4.25 6.09
CA ILE A 53 12.35 5.52 6.75
C ILE A 53 13.88 5.70 6.83
N LEU A 54 14.61 4.62 7.17
CA LEU A 54 16.07 4.68 7.28
C LEU A 54 16.79 4.76 5.93
N SER A 55 16.23 4.17 4.87
CA SER A 55 16.76 4.24 3.51
C SER A 55 16.35 5.50 2.76
N GLY A 56 15.33 6.22 3.24
CA GLY A 56 14.72 7.34 2.54
C GLY A 56 13.86 6.92 1.35
N GLU A 57 13.44 5.65 1.30
CA GLU A 57 12.51 5.15 0.29
C GLU A 57 11.08 5.54 0.67
N TYR A 58 10.33 6.03 -0.31
CA TYR A 58 8.93 6.42 -0.14
C TYR A 58 8.02 5.49 -0.94
N ALA A 59 6.88 5.13 -0.36
CA ALA A 59 5.78 4.48 -1.05
C ALA A 59 4.45 4.99 -0.50
N ASP A 60 3.44 5.14 -1.37
CA ASP A 60 2.14 5.70 -0.98
C ASP A 60 1.39 4.82 0.03
N ASN A 61 1.59 3.50 0.00
CA ASN A 61 0.98 2.59 0.99
C ASN A 61 1.65 2.67 2.37
N ALA A 62 2.80 3.33 2.48
CA ALA A 62 3.53 3.50 3.73
C ALA A 62 3.25 4.82 4.45
N ASP A 63 2.66 5.81 3.75
CA ASP A 63 2.22 7.09 4.32
C ASP A 63 0.84 6.90 4.94
N LEU A 64 0.83 6.40 6.17
CA LEU A 64 -0.38 5.94 6.82
C LEU A 64 -1.18 7.08 7.44
N ASN A 65 -0.56 8.25 7.61
CA ASN A 65 -1.24 9.46 8.08
C ASN A 65 -1.61 10.43 6.94
N GLY A 66 -1.10 10.20 5.71
CA GLY A 66 -1.41 10.97 4.51
C GLY A 66 -0.79 12.37 4.50
N ASP A 67 0.30 12.60 5.23
CA ASP A 67 0.96 13.90 5.33
C ASP A 67 2.05 14.12 4.27
N GLY A 68 2.35 13.10 3.49
CA GLY A 68 3.36 13.09 2.44
C GLY A 68 4.79 12.85 2.92
N ASN A 69 5.01 12.51 4.19
CA ASN A 69 6.34 12.23 4.75
C ASN A 69 6.39 10.92 5.53
N LEU A 70 7.20 9.96 5.08
CA LEU A 70 7.46 8.76 5.87
C LEU A 70 8.35 9.04 7.08
N ASN A 71 7.78 8.91 8.27
CA ASN A 71 8.49 9.13 9.51
C ASN A 71 7.89 8.32 10.69
N ILE A 72 8.29 8.65 11.91
CA ILE A 72 7.84 7.96 13.13
C ILE A 72 6.31 8.03 13.34
N LEU A 73 5.64 9.03 12.77
CA LEU A 73 4.18 9.16 12.85
C LEU A 73 3.46 8.03 12.09
N ASP A 74 4.00 7.54 10.98
CA ASP A 74 3.46 6.38 10.25
C ASP A 74 3.65 5.09 11.05
N ILE A 75 4.80 4.95 11.74
CA ILE A 75 5.02 3.84 12.67
C ILE A 75 3.98 3.85 13.79
N VAL A 76 3.64 5.02 14.32
CA VAL A 76 2.57 5.13 15.34
C VAL A 76 1.21 4.73 14.74
N ALA A 77 0.93 5.14 13.50
CA ALA A 77 -0.32 4.79 12.82
C ALA A 77 -0.48 3.27 12.65
N ILE A 78 0.55 2.54 12.18
CA ILE A 78 0.48 1.08 12.05
C ILE A 78 0.39 0.37 13.39
N VAL A 79 1.05 0.88 14.43
CA VAL A 79 0.91 0.32 15.79
C VAL A 79 -0.54 0.44 16.26
N ASN A 80 -1.22 1.55 15.99
CA ASN A 80 -2.65 1.69 16.31
C ASN A 80 -3.49 0.69 15.50
N ILE A 81 -3.23 0.50 14.20
CA ILE A 81 -3.92 -0.50 13.38
C ILE A 81 -3.77 -1.92 13.96
N ILE A 82 -2.56 -2.28 14.41
CA ILE A 82 -2.30 -3.60 15.01
C ILE A 82 -3.02 -3.76 16.36
N LEU A 83 -3.10 -2.71 17.17
CA LEU A 83 -3.66 -2.75 18.53
C LEU A 83 -5.18 -2.53 18.59
N ASP A 84 -5.77 -1.89 17.58
CA ASP A 84 -7.21 -1.64 17.48
C ASP A 84 -8.00 -2.88 17.01
N ASN A 85 -7.34 -4.05 16.88
CA ASN A 85 -7.94 -5.36 16.61
C ASN A 85 -8.22 -6.16 17.88
#